data_AF-A0AAE0LEJ8-F1
#
_entry.id   AF-A0AAE0LEJ8-F1
#
_cell.length_a   1.000
_cell.length_b   1.000
_cell.length_c   1.000
_cell.angle_alpha   90.00
_cell.angle_beta   90.00
_cell.angle_gamma   90.00
#
_symmetry.space_group_name_H-M   'P 1'
#
loop_
_entity.id
_entity.type
_entity.pdbx_description
1 polymer ?
#
loop_
_entity_poly.entity_id
_entity_poly.type
_entity_poly.pdbx_seq_one_letter_code
_entity_poly.pdbx_strand_id
1 'polypeptide(L)'
;MAAMADKIVVTKEEDEIIRKRLLTQTATARGVGALNKLAKGYIAYCKSEESSKEEAEALYQTLLKELAVYELQIARVFSIKSANHRQQASYATLSGSLDNSIAEVQVEIKELKASLEAAREERNHKEQYEELRHKCMEHPARSETLAAIKTLEQELQELEEATTSANKTLELRKKQFALVLHAVDELQKELDGEEMVVKSGEKGDNIDQAEPMEI
;
A
#
# COMPACT_ATOMS: atom_id res chain seq x y z
N MET A 1 14.78 -44.04 -1.29
CA MET A 1 14.37 -44.90 -2.44
C MET A 1 12.92 -44.58 -2.77
N ALA A 2 12.69 -43.69 -3.74
CA ALA A 2 11.35 -43.40 -4.25
C ALA A 2 11.14 -44.33 -5.46
N ALA A 3 10.34 -45.38 -5.28
CA ALA A 3 9.86 -46.18 -6.40
C ALA A 3 8.94 -45.29 -7.24
N MET A 4 9.45 -44.83 -8.39
CA MET A 4 8.62 -44.24 -9.43
C MET A 4 7.57 -45.28 -9.81
N ALA A 5 6.31 -44.98 -9.50
CA ALA A 5 5.18 -45.72 -10.03
C ALA A 5 5.24 -45.58 -11.56
N ASP A 6 5.65 -46.65 -12.21
CA ASP A 6 5.66 -46.78 -13.66
C ASP A 6 4.23 -46.50 -14.13
N LYS A 7 4.03 -45.33 -14.73
CA LYS A 7 2.71 -44.94 -15.25
C LYS A 7 2.41 -45.94 -16.35
N ILE A 8 1.48 -46.86 -16.09
CA ILE A 8 0.95 -47.78 -17.10
C ILE A 8 0.36 -46.89 -18.21
N VAL A 9 1.14 -46.67 -19.27
CA VAL A 9 0.70 -45.94 -20.45
C VAL A 9 -0.14 -46.91 -21.26
N VAL A 10 -1.45 -46.88 -21.02
CA VAL A 10 -2.40 -47.64 -21.82
C VAL A 10 -2.51 -46.96 -23.18
N THR A 11 -2.16 -47.69 -24.23
CA THR A 11 -2.29 -47.20 -25.61
C THR A 11 -3.77 -47.08 -25.99
N LYS A 12 -4.12 -46.23 -26.97
CA LYS A 12 -5.51 -46.07 -27.43
C LYS A 12 -6.15 -47.39 -27.87
N GLU A 13 -5.36 -48.28 -28.45
CA GLU A 13 -5.78 -49.61 -28.88
C GLU A 13 -6.06 -50.53 -27.69
N GLU A 14 -5.21 -50.50 -26.67
CA GLU A 14 -5.43 -51.23 -25.42
C GLU A 14 -6.65 -50.70 -24.65
N ASP A 15 -6.87 -49.38 -24.63
CA ASP A 15 -8.06 -48.75 -24.06
C ASP A 15 -9.34 -49.22 -24.75
N GLU A 16 -9.33 -49.32 -26.08
CA GLU A 16 -10.46 -49.85 -26.84
C GLU A 16 -10.73 -51.32 -26.52
N ILE A 17 -9.67 -52.14 -26.40
CA ILE A 17 -9.76 -53.56 -26.03
C ILE A 17 -10.29 -53.71 -24.60
N ILE A 18 -9.78 -52.93 -23.65
CA ILE A 18 -10.21 -52.90 -22.26
C ILE A 18 -11.68 -52.48 -22.17
N ARG A 19 -12.07 -51.42 -22.88
CA ARG A 19 -13.45 -50.94 -22.97
C ARG A 19 -14.39 -52.01 -23.52
N LYS A 20 -14.02 -52.68 -24.62
CA LYS A 20 -14.78 -53.80 -25.20
C LYS A 20 -14.90 -54.98 -24.23
N ARG A 21 -13.85 -55.31 -23.49
CA ARG A 21 -13.86 -56.39 -22.48
C ARG A 21 -14.73 -56.05 -21.26
N LEU A 22 -14.70 -54.81 -20.79
CA LEU A 22 -15.58 -54.29 -19.73
C LEU A 22 -17.05 -54.27 -20.15
N LEU A 23 -17.34 -53.78 -21.37
CA LEU A 23 -18.69 -53.70 -21.93
C LEU A 23 -19.31 -55.08 -22.14
N THR A 24 -18.53 -56.05 -22.63
CA THR A 24 -18.99 -57.44 -22.86
C THR A 24 -18.96 -58.30 -21.60
N GLN A 25 -18.51 -57.76 -20.46
CA GLN A 25 -18.28 -58.49 -19.22
C GLN A 25 -17.42 -59.76 -19.39
N THR A 26 -16.54 -59.79 -20.39
CA THR A 26 -15.64 -60.93 -20.62
C THR A 26 -14.47 -60.97 -19.62
N ALA A 27 -14.26 -59.88 -18.88
CA ALA A 27 -13.15 -59.71 -17.94
C ALA A 27 -13.58 -59.41 -16.49
N THR A 28 -14.86 -59.51 -16.13
CA THR A 28 -15.26 -59.39 -14.71
C THR A 28 -15.11 -60.74 -14.02
N ALA A 29 -14.61 -60.75 -12.77
CA ALA A 29 -14.34 -61.94 -11.96
C ALA A 29 -15.58 -62.82 -11.62
N ARG A 30 -16.75 -62.57 -12.25
CA ARG A 30 -18.00 -63.30 -12.04
C ARG A 30 -18.46 -64.00 -13.32
N GLY A 31 -17.70 -65.00 -13.73
CA GLY A 31 -18.17 -66.09 -14.58
C GLY A 31 -18.37 -65.78 -16.07
N VAL A 32 -18.90 -66.79 -16.78
CA VAL A 32 -19.22 -66.72 -18.22
C VAL A 32 -20.26 -65.62 -18.44
N GLY A 33 -19.97 -64.67 -19.34
CA GLY A 33 -20.89 -63.58 -19.68
C GLY A 33 -22.29 -64.10 -20.01
N ALA A 34 -23.33 -63.40 -19.54
CA ALA A 34 -24.71 -63.88 -19.59
C ALA A 34 -25.17 -64.29 -21.00
N LEU A 35 -24.71 -63.57 -22.03
CA LEU A 35 -24.96 -63.92 -23.44
C LEU A 35 -24.30 -65.24 -23.86
N ASN A 36 -23.07 -65.50 -23.42
CA ASN A 36 -22.37 -66.76 -23.69
C ASN A 36 -23.02 -67.93 -22.94
N LYS A 37 -23.57 -67.69 -21.74
CA LYS A 37 -24.33 -68.71 -21.00
C LYS A 37 -25.61 -69.07 -21.75
N LEU A 38 -26.39 -68.06 -22.17
CA LEU A 38 -27.60 -68.22 -22.96
C LEU A 38 -27.35 -68.93 -24.29
N ALA A 39 -26.29 -68.54 -25.01
CA ALA A 39 -25.91 -69.17 -26.28
C ALA A 39 -25.53 -70.66 -26.10
N LYS A 40 -24.80 -71.00 -25.04
CA LYS A 40 -24.49 -72.41 -24.71
C LYS A 40 -25.74 -73.19 -24.32
N GLY A 41 -26.65 -72.59 -23.53
CA GLY A 41 -27.94 -73.18 -23.17
C GLY A 41 -28.81 -73.46 -24.39
N TYR A 42 -28.86 -72.53 -25.35
CA TYR A 42 -29.57 -72.69 -26.61
C TYR A 42 -28.99 -73.84 -27.45
N ILE A 43 -27.67 -73.88 -27.63
CA ILE A 43 -26.99 -74.95 -28.35
C ILE A 43 -27.23 -76.32 -27.67
N ALA A 44 -27.23 -76.37 -26.34
CA ALA A 44 -27.51 -77.59 -25.59
C ALA A 44 -28.96 -78.08 -25.80
N TYR A 45 -29.93 -77.16 -25.81
CA TYR A 45 -31.32 -77.48 -26.13
C TYR A 45 -31.48 -77.99 -27.57
N CYS A 46 -30.87 -77.34 -28.57
CA CYS A 46 -30.91 -77.80 -29.97
C CYS A 46 -30.32 -79.20 -30.16
N LYS A 47 -29.32 -79.59 -29.36
CA LYS A 47 -28.71 -80.93 -29.41
C LYS A 47 -29.51 -82.01 -28.66
N SER A 48 -30.51 -81.63 -27.88
CA SER A 48 -31.34 -82.55 -27.10
C SER A 48 -32.48 -83.20 -27.89
N GLU A 49 -32.60 -82.90 -29.19
CA GLU A 49 -33.56 -83.56 -30.10
C GLU A 49 -33.34 -85.08 -30.18
N GLU A 50 -32.14 -85.57 -29.89
CA GLU A 50 -31.79 -87.01 -29.83
C GLU A 50 -31.98 -87.63 -28.42
N SER A 51 -32.43 -86.85 -27.43
CA SER A 51 -32.54 -87.24 -26.01
C SER A 51 -33.99 -87.48 -25.56
N SER A 52 -34.22 -87.86 -24.29
CA SER A 52 -35.58 -88.06 -23.77
C SER A 52 -36.39 -86.76 -23.79
N LYS A 53 -37.69 -86.85 -24.06
CA LYS A 53 -38.62 -85.71 -24.09
C LYS A 53 -38.59 -84.88 -22.79
N GLU A 54 -38.40 -85.54 -21.66
CA GLU A 54 -38.32 -84.91 -20.34
C GLU A 54 -37.05 -84.07 -20.16
N GLU A 55 -35.93 -84.50 -20.74
CA GLU A 55 -34.65 -83.78 -20.69
C GLU A 55 -34.69 -82.53 -21.58
N ALA A 56 -35.29 -82.65 -22.78
CA ALA A 56 -35.51 -81.52 -23.68
C ALA A 56 -36.40 -80.45 -23.03
N GLU A 57 -37.48 -80.85 -22.34
CA GLU A 57 -38.36 -79.92 -21.64
C GLU A 57 -37.68 -79.21 -20.46
N ALA A 58 -36.85 -79.93 -19.69
CA ALA A 58 -36.05 -79.34 -18.62
C ALA A 58 -35.02 -78.31 -19.12
N LEU A 59 -34.36 -78.61 -20.25
CA LEU A 59 -33.43 -77.69 -20.91
C LEU A 59 -34.14 -76.45 -21.45
N TYR A 60 -35.33 -76.60 -22.04
CA TYR A 60 -36.15 -75.48 -22.51
C TYR A 60 -36.56 -74.54 -21.37
N GLN A 61 -37.05 -75.08 -20.24
CA GLN A 61 -37.41 -74.28 -19.07
C GLN A 61 -36.21 -73.56 -18.47
N THR A 62 -35.04 -74.19 -18.49
CA THR A 62 -33.79 -73.56 -18.05
C THR A 62 -33.39 -72.41 -18.98
N LEU A 63 -33.48 -72.61 -20.30
CA LEU A 63 -33.21 -71.58 -21.30
C LEU A 63 -34.13 -70.36 -21.13
N LEU A 64 -35.43 -70.57 -20.92
CA LEU A 64 -36.39 -69.47 -20.68
C LEU A 64 -36.04 -68.66 -19.42
N LYS A 65 -35.65 -69.33 -18.34
CA LYS A 65 -35.19 -68.65 -17.11
C LYS A 65 -33.92 -67.84 -17.36
N GLU A 66 -32.97 -68.38 -18.11
CA GLU A 66 -31.75 -67.66 -18.47
C GLU A 66 -32.03 -66.44 -19.35
N LEU A 67 -32.98 -66.55 -20.29
CA LEU A 67 -33.42 -65.43 -21.13
C LEU A 67 -34.04 -64.32 -20.29
N ALA A 68 -34.97 -64.65 -19.38
CA ALA A 68 -35.61 -63.66 -18.50
C ALA A 68 -34.59 -62.94 -17.60
N VAL A 69 -33.58 -63.67 -17.10
CA VAL A 69 -32.49 -63.06 -16.31
C VAL A 69 -31.65 -62.12 -17.19
N TYR A 70 -31.37 -62.50 -18.43
CA TYR A 70 -30.61 -61.67 -19.36
C TYR A 70 -31.36 -60.38 -19.73
N GLU A 71 -32.67 -60.46 -19.97
CA GLU A 71 -33.54 -59.30 -20.22
C GLU A 71 -33.52 -58.32 -19.04
N LEU A 72 -33.63 -58.83 -17.81
CA LEU A 72 -33.56 -58.01 -16.60
C LEU A 72 -32.19 -57.32 -16.45
N GLN A 73 -31.11 -58.02 -16.80
CA GLN A 73 -29.76 -57.45 -16.79
C GLN A 73 -29.60 -56.32 -17.83
N ILE A 74 -30.14 -56.48 -19.04
CA ILE A 74 -30.14 -55.42 -20.07
C ILE A 74 -30.91 -54.19 -19.57
N ALA A 75 -32.13 -54.39 -19.07
CA ALA A 75 -32.96 -53.29 -18.56
C ALA A 75 -32.26 -52.53 -17.42
N ARG A 76 -31.59 -53.26 -16.52
CA ARG A 76 -30.76 -52.66 -15.46
C ARG A 76 -29.61 -51.82 -16.03
N VAL A 77 -28.86 -52.33 -17.00
CA VAL A 77 -27.74 -51.60 -17.62
C VAL A 77 -28.23 -50.33 -18.30
N PHE A 78 -29.36 -50.37 -19.01
CA PHE A 78 -29.95 -49.20 -19.63
C PHE A 78 -30.36 -48.13 -18.60
N SER A 79 -30.96 -48.57 -17.49
CA SER A 79 -31.36 -47.69 -16.40
C SER A 79 -30.16 -47.01 -15.74
N ILE A 80 -29.07 -47.76 -15.50
CA ILE A 80 -27.81 -47.23 -14.98
C ILE A 80 -27.19 -46.23 -15.98
N LYS A 81 -27.17 -46.55 -17.28
CA LYS A 81 -26.65 -45.65 -18.32
C LYS A 81 -27.42 -44.33 -18.35
N SER A 82 -28.75 -44.39 -18.29
CA SER A 82 -29.62 -43.22 -18.23
C SER A 82 -29.34 -42.37 -16.98
N ALA A 83 -29.24 -43.00 -15.81
CA ALA A 83 -28.91 -42.32 -14.56
C ALA A 83 -27.53 -41.65 -14.61
N ASN A 84 -26.52 -42.34 -15.13
CA ASN A 84 -25.17 -41.80 -15.31
C ASN A 84 -25.15 -40.60 -16.26
N HIS A 85 -25.91 -40.65 -17.35
CA HIS A 85 -26.00 -39.51 -18.28
C HIS A 85 -26.60 -38.28 -17.60
N ARG A 86 -27.69 -38.45 -16.83
CA ARG A 86 -28.29 -37.37 -16.04
C ARG A 86 -27.31 -36.82 -15.00
N GLN A 87 -26.57 -37.70 -14.33
CA GLN A 87 -25.58 -37.31 -13.33
C GLN A 87 -24.41 -36.54 -13.97
N GLN A 88 -23.93 -36.98 -15.13
CA GLN A 88 -22.89 -36.28 -15.89
C GLN A 88 -23.33 -34.87 -16.30
N ALA A 89 -24.58 -34.71 -16.76
CA ALA A 89 -25.13 -33.39 -17.07
C ALA A 89 -25.19 -32.49 -15.82
N SER A 90 -25.64 -33.04 -14.68
CA SER A 90 -25.66 -32.31 -13.40
C SER A 90 -24.26 -31.84 -12.97
N TYR A 91 -23.25 -32.71 -13.10
CA TYR A 91 -21.87 -32.35 -12.78
C TYR A 91 -21.29 -31.30 -13.73
N ALA A 92 -21.64 -31.33 -15.01
CA ALA A 92 -21.23 -30.28 -15.95
C ALA A 92 -21.80 -28.91 -15.54
N THR A 93 -23.07 -28.85 -15.17
CA THR A 93 -23.70 -27.61 -14.66
C THR A 93 -23.03 -27.14 -13.36
N LEU A 94 -22.78 -28.06 -12.42
CA LEU A 94 -22.12 -27.73 -11.15
C LEU A 94 -20.70 -27.19 -11.39
N SER A 95 -19.94 -27.82 -12.29
CA SER A 95 -18.60 -27.35 -12.68
C SER A 95 -18.67 -25.93 -13.23
N GLY A 96 -19.58 -25.65 -14.16
CA GLY A 96 -19.74 -24.30 -14.71
C GLY A 96 -20.13 -23.26 -13.66
N SER A 97 -20.99 -23.62 -12.70
CA SER A 97 -21.33 -22.73 -11.59
C SER A 97 -20.14 -22.44 -10.66
N LEU A 98 -19.29 -23.45 -10.42
CA LEU A 98 -18.08 -23.30 -9.62
C LEU A 98 -17.06 -22.41 -10.34
N ASP A 99 -16.87 -22.61 -11.64
CA ASP A 99 -15.96 -21.79 -12.46
C ASP A 99 -16.39 -20.31 -12.46
N ASN A 100 -17.69 -20.04 -12.56
CA ASN A 100 -18.23 -18.69 -12.44
C ASN A 100 -17.97 -18.09 -11.05
N SER A 101 -18.23 -18.85 -9.98
CA SER A 101 -17.98 -18.39 -8.60
C SER A 101 -16.49 -18.11 -8.36
N ILE A 102 -15.60 -18.93 -8.91
CA ILE A 102 -14.15 -18.69 -8.86
C ILE A 102 -13.80 -17.39 -9.57
N ALA A 103 -14.37 -17.13 -10.75
CA ALA A 103 -14.12 -15.91 -11.50
C ALA A 103 -14.61 -14.66 -10.73
N GLU A 104 -15.80 -14.72 -10.12
CA GLU A 104 -16.35 -13.66 -9.28
C GLU A 104 -15.44 -13.35 -8.09
N VAL A 105 -15.04 -14.37 -7.32
CA VAL A 105 -14.14 -14.20 -6.16
C VAL A 105 -12.78 -13.65 -6.59
N GLN A 106 -12.26 -14.03 -7.77
CA GLN A 106 -11.02 -13.46 -8.28
C GLN A 106 -11.14 -11.97 -8.60
N VAL A 107 -12.29 -11.52 -9.09
CA VAL A 107 -12.56 -10.09 -9.30
C VAL A 107 -12.62 -9.37 -7.96
N GLU A 108 -13.37 -9.90 -6.99
CA GLU A 108 -13.47 -9.33 -5.64
C GLU A 108 -12.09 -9.20 -4.97
N ILE A 109 -11.24 -10.22 -5.08
CA ILE A 109 -9.86 -10.17 -4.56
C ILE A 109 -9.06 -9.04 -5.21
N LYS A 110 -9.21 -8.80 -6.52
CA LYS A 110 -8.50 -7.71 -7.21
C LYS A 110 -8.98 -6.35 -6.71
N GLU A 111 -10.28 -6.18 -6.55
CA GLU A 111 -10.89 -4.94 -6.05
C GLU A 111 -10.46 -4.65 -4.60
N LEU A 112 -10.52 -5.67 -3.73
CA LEU A 112 -10.08 -5.54 -2.33
C LEU A 112 -8.58 -5.21 -2.23
N LYS A 113 -7.74 -5.77 -3.09
CA LYS A 113 -6.31 -5.40 -3.16
C LYS A 113 -6.11 -3.94 -3.57
N ALA A 114 -6.84 -3.46 -4.58
CA ALA A 114 -6.77 -2.06 -5.00
C ALA A 114 -7.22 -1.11 -3.89
N SER A 115 -8.32 -1.44 -3.21
CA SER A 115 -8.82 -0.69 -2.05
C SER A 115 -7.81 -0.67 -0.90
N LEU A 116 -7.14 -1.80 -0.64
CA LEU A 116 -6.10 -1.89 0.39
C LEU A 116 -4.90 -0.98 0.09
N GLU A 117 -4.42 -0.94 -1.16
CA GLU A 117 -3.32 -0.05 -1.51
C GLU A 117 -3.72 1.42 -1.40
N ALA A 118 -4.92 1.80 -1.85
CA ALA A 118 -5.42 3.16 -1.67
C ALA A 118 -5.51 3.56 -0.18
N ALA A 119 -5.98 2.66 0.67
CA ALA A 119 -6.03 2.89 2.12
C ALA A 119 -4.63 3.03 2.75
N ARG A 120 -3.63 2.31 2.23
CA ARG A 120 -2.22 2.45 2.67
C ARG A 120 -1.65 3.80 2.27
N GLU A 121 -1.91 4.27 1.06
CA GLU A 121 -1.51 5.59 0.60
C GLU A 121 -2.14 6.68 1.48
N GLU A 122 -3.43 6.60 1.77
CA GLU A 122 -4.10 7.54 2.66
C GLU A 122 -3.49 7.53 4.07
N ARG A 123 -3.16 6.36 4.61
CA ARG A 123 -2.50 6.25 5.91
C ARG A 123 -1.12 6.92 5.89
N ASN A 124 -0.33 6.67 4.85
CA ASN A 124 1.00 7.28 4.69
C ASN A 124 0.90 8.81 4.58
N HIS A 125 -0.07 9.33 3.83
CA HIS A 125 -0.32 10.78 3.79
C HIS A 125 -0.67 11.33 5.18
N LYS A 126 -1.55 10.66 5.94
CA LYS A 126 -1.90 11.07 7.32
C LYS A 126 -0.69 11.08 8.24
N GLU A 127 0.16 10.05 8.19
CA GLU A 127 1.39 9.99 8.96
C GLU A 127 2.34 11.15 8.61
N GLN A 128 2.52 11.46 7.31
CA GLN A 128 3.32 12.60 6.85
C GLN A 128 2.75 13.95 7.32
N TYR A 129 1.42 14.12 7.29
CA TYR A 129 0.77 15.32 7.78
C TYR A 129 0.94 15.49 9.29
N GLU A 130 0.85 14.42 10.08
CA GLU A 130 1.10 14.48 11.53
C GLU A 130 2.57 14.81 11.83
N GLU A 131 3.53 14.25 11.09
CA GLU A 131 4.95 14.60 11.25
C GLU A 131 5.20 16.08 10.95
N LEU A 132 4.62 16.60 9.86
CA LEU A 132 4.72 18.01 9.51
C LEU A 132 4.04 18.89 10.57
N ARG A 133 2.86 18.48 11.06
CA ARG A 133 2.14 19.16 12.13
C ARG A 133 2.99 19.25 13.39
N HIS A 134 3.65 18.15 13.79
CA HIS A 134 4.56 18.14 14.93
C HIS A 134 5.70 19.16 14.75
N LYS A 135 6.37 19.17 13.58
CA LYS A 135 7.41 20.16 13.28
C LYS A 135 6.89 21.60 13.33
N CYS A 136 5.67 21.85 12.82
CA CYS A 136 5.06 23.17 12.92
C CYS A 136 4.76 23.58 14.37
N MET A 137 4.41 22.63 15.24
CA MET A 137 4.15 22.89 16.66
C MET A 137 5.42 23.15 17.48
N GLU A 138 6.61 22.82 16.97
CA GLU A 138 7.88 23.22 17.60
C GLU A 138 8.11 24.75 17.53
N HIS A 139 7.41 25.43 16.64
CA HIS A 139 7.47 26.88 16.47
C HIS A 139 6.31 27.59 17.18
N PRO A 140 6.53 28.82 17.70
CA PRO A 140 5.49 29.61 18.34
C PRO A 140 4.38 29.98 17.35
N ALA A 141 3.21 30.32 17.89
CA ALA A 141 2.07 30.67 17.07
C ALA A 141 2.36 31.90 16.19
N ARG A 142 1.85 31.90 14.96
CA ARG A 142 2.02 33.02 14.03
C ARG A 142 1.48 34.33 14.61
N SER A 143 0.39 34.27 15.37
CA SER A 143 -0.18 35.45 16.04
C SER A 143 0.77 36.04 17.08
N GLU A 144 1.48 35.21 17.83
CA GLU A 144 2.44 35.65 18.84
C GLU A 144 3.66 36.30 18.19
N THR A 145 4.21 35.68 17.15
CA THR A 145 5.35 36.24 16.40
C THR A 145 4.99 37.55 15.71
N LEU A 146 3.78 37.67 15.13
CA LEU A 146 3.30 38.93 14.55
C LEU A 146 3.10 40.02 15.61
N ALA A 147 2.60 39.68 16.80
CA ALA A 147 2.47 40.63 17.90
C ALA A 147 3.84 41.12 18.38
N ALA A 148 4.81 40.22 18.53
CA ALA A 148 6.18 40.56 18.91
C ALA A 148 6.85 41.47 17.86
N ILE A 149 6.68 41.18 16.56
CA ILE A 149 7.16 42.03 15.47
C ILE A 149 6.57 43.44 15.60
N LYS A 150 5.24 43.54 15.78
CA LYS A 150 4.57 44.83 15.92
C LYS A 150 5.08 45.64 17.11
N THR A 151 5.31 45.01 18.25
CA THR A 151 5.89 45.67 19.44
C THR A 151 7.30 46.17 19.15
N LEU A 152 8.15 45.33 18.55
CA LEU A 152 9.51 45.71 18.17
C LEU A 152 9.54 46.87 17.16
N GLU A 153 8.62 46.89 16.20
CA GLU A 153 8.47 48.00 15.25
C GLU A 153 8.12 49.32 15.96
N GLN A 154 7.25 49.27 16.98
CA GLN A 154 6.91 50.45 17.79
C GLN A 154 8.10 50.92 18.63
N GLU A 155 8.81 50.01 19.29
CA GLU A 155 10.01 50.34 20.07
C GLU A 155 11.12 50.96 19.21
N LEU A 156 11.32 50.44 17.99
CA LEU A 156 12.26 51.01 17.03
C LEU A 156 11.87 52.44 16.65
N GLN A 157 10.59 52.68 16.36
CA GLN A 157 10.11 54.00 16.02
C GLN A 157 10.32 54.99 17.20
N GLU A 158 9.98 54.59 18.42
CA GLU A 158 10.19 55.42 19.62
C GLU A 158 11.67 55.73 19.84
N LEU A 159 12.55 54.74 19.63
CA LEU A 159 14.00 54.93 19.78
C LEU A 159 14.58 55.84 18.70
N GLU A 160 14.09 55.76 17.46
CA GLU A 160 14.45 56.68 16.38
C GLU A 160 14.02 58.12 16.71
N GLU A 161 12.80 58.30 17.21
CA GLU A 161 12.28 59.61 17.64
C GLU A 161 13.09 60.17 18.82
N ALA A 162 13.41 59.35 19.82
CA ALA A 162 14.24 59.75 20.95
C ALA A 162 15.66 60.14 20.49
N THR A 163 16.26 59.34 19.60
CA THR A 163 17.60 59.59 19.05
C THR A 163 17.63 60.89 18.24
N THR A 164 16.64 61.12 17.39
CA THR A 164 16.55 62.36 16.60
C THR A 164 16.34 63.59 17.50
N SER A 165 15.53 63.47 18.56
CA SER A 165 15.35 64.53 19.57
C SER A 165 16.63 64.84 20.37
N ALA A 166 17.32 63.79 20.82
CA ALA A 166 18.60 63.92 21.53
C ALA A 166 19.66 64.59 20.65
N ASN A 167 19.76 64.19 19.37
CA ASN A 167 20.66 64.81 18.40
C ASN A 167 20.34 66.29 18.18
N LYS A 168 19.05 66.66 18.03
CA LYS A 168 18.64 68.08 17.94
C LYS A 168 19.07 68.88 19.18
N THR A 169 18.90 68.30 20.36
CA THR A 169 19.28 68.94 21.63
C THR A 169 20.80 69.11 21.73
N LEU A 170 21.56 68.08 21.37
CA LEU A 170 23.02 68.11 21.35
C LEU A 170 23.54 69.18 20.38
N GLU A 171 22.98 69.27 19.17
CA GLU A 171 23.33 70.31 18.20
C GLU A 171 22.99 71.72 18.70
N LEU A 172 21.87 71.91 19.39
CA LEU A 172 21.54 73.18 20.03
C LEU A 172 22.57 73.54 21.11
N ARG A 173 22.94 72.58 21.98
CA ARG A 173 23.95 72.82 23.03
C ARG A 173 25.33 73.13 22.43
N LYS A 174 25.75 72.43 21.37
CA LYS A 174 26.99 72.77 20.64
C LYS A 174 26.99 74.22 20.17
N LYS A 175 25.87 74.69 19.58
CA LYS A 175 25.73 76.09 19.15
C LYS A 175 25.78 77.08 20.32
N GLN A 176 25.11 76.76 21.42
CA GLN A 176 25.15 77.59 22.64
C GLN A 176 26.56 77.67 23.24
N PHE A 177 27.27 76.55 23.33
CA PHE A 177 28.66 76.53 23.81
C PHE A 177 29.60 77.30 22.90
N ALA A 178 29.44 77.18 21.57
CA ALA A 178 30.22 77.97 20.61
C ALA A 178 30.01 79.48 20.83
N LEU A 179 28.78 79.91 21.12
CA LEU A 179 28.47 81.31 21.41
C LEU A 179 29.09 81.78 22.74
N VAL A 180 29.06 80.96 23.79
CA VAL A 180 29.73 81.27 25.07
C VAL A 180 31.25 81.36 24.87
N LEU A 181 31.85 80.40 24.16
CA LEU A 181 33.28 80.43 23.86
C LEU A 181 33.65 81.70 23.09
N HIS A 182 32.84 82.12 22.11
CA HIS A 182 33.05 83.38 21.40
C HIS A 182 33.00 84.60 22.33
N ALA A 183 32.01 84.67 23.23
CA ALA A 183 31.90 85.76 24.19
C ALA A 183 33.08 85.79 25.19
N VAL A 184 33.56 84.63 25.62
CA VAL A 184 34.79 84.51 26.44
C VAL A 184 36.00 85.03 25.66
N ASP A 185 36.12 84.65 24.38
CA ASP A 185 37.18 85.12 23.48
C ASP A 185 37.15 86.64 23.29
N GLU A 186 35.96 87.24 23.19
CA GLU A 186 35.76 88.69 23.12
C GLU A 186 36.15 89.39 24.42
N LEU A 187 35.70 88.88 25.57
CA LEU A 187 36.07 89.42 26.88
C LEU A 187 37.58 89.30 27.15
N GLN A 188 38.22 88.20 26.72
CA GLN A 188 39.68 88.07 26.79
C GLN A 188 40.37 89.11 25.91
N LYS A 189 39.89 89.34 24.67
CA LYS A 189 40.41 90.41 23.81
C LYS A 189 40.21 91.81 24.42
N GLU A 190 39.11 92.06 25.11
CA GLU A 190 38.86 93.32 25.82
C GLU A 190 39.80 93.49 27.02
N LEU A 191 39.97 92.46 27.85
CA LEU A 191 40.91 92.47 28.98
C LEU A 191 42.37 92.64 28.53
N ASP A 192 42.78 91.94 27.48
CA ASP A 192 44.11 92.11 26.86
C ASP A 192 44.27 93.53 26.27
N GLY A 193 43.16 94.15 25.83
CA GLY A 193 43.11 95.55 25.41
C GLY A 193 43.16 96.55 26.57
N GLU A 194 42.57 96.24 27.73
CA GLU A 194 42.59 97.07 28.94
C GLU A 194 43.93 97.01 29.68
N GLU A 195 44.63 95.87 29.66
CA GLU A 195 46.01 95.78 30.18
C GLU A 195 46.97 96.75 29.47
N MET A 196 46.72 97.07 28.19
CA MET A 196 47.49 98.08 27.45
C MET A 196 47.20 99.52 27.93
N VAL A 197 46.05 99.78 28.56
CA VAL A 197 45.67 101.10 29.09
C VAL A 197 46.16 101.28 30.53
N VAL A 198 46.12 100.23 31.36
CA VAL A 198 46.58 100.29 32.77
C VAL A 198 48.11 100.32 32.89
N LYS A 199 48.86 99.70 31.96
CA LYS A 199 50.34 99.78 31.92
C LYS A 199 50.90 101.17 31.56
N SER A 200 50.04 102.15 31.26
CA SER A 200 50.45 103.54 31.00
C SER A 200 50.55 104.42 32.27
N GLY A 201 50.13 103.92 33.44
CA GLY A 201 49.90 104.73 34.64
C GLY A 201 50.97 104.74 35.73
N GLU A 202 51.86 103.74 35.82
CA GLU A 202 52.90 103.72 36.87
C GLU A 202 54.27 103.34 36.28
N LYS A 203 55.08 104.37 36.01
CA LYS A 203 56.53 104.28 35.81
C LYS A 203 57.20 104.22 37.18
N GLY A 204 57.87 103.09 37.46
CA GLY A 204 58.90 102.95 38.48
C GLY A 204 60.03 102.13 37.90
N ASP A 205 61.21 102.76 37.82
CA ASP A 205 62.39 102.34 37.09
C ASP A 205 63.06 101.02 37.52
N ASN A 206 63.72 100.44 36.52
CA ASN A 206 65.02 99.76 36.52
C ASN A 206 65.15 98.24 36.77
N ILE A 207 65.41 97.56 35.64
CA ILE A 207 66.68 96.88 35.28
C ILE A 207 67.30 96.03 36.41
N ASP A 208 67.33 94.70 36.27
CA ASP A 208 68.39 94.00 35.54
C ASP A 208 68.19 92.46 35.54
N GLN A 209 68.86 91.82 34.57
CA GLN A 209 69.34 90.43 34.55
C GLN A 209 68.39 89.27 34.16
N ALA A 210 68.56 88.87 32.90
CA ALA A 210 69.06 87.57 32.43
C ALA A 210 68.35 86.26 32.87
N GLU A 211 67.95 85.49 31.85
CA GLU A 211 67.69 84.03 31.80
C GLU A 211 68.63 83.15 32.67
N PRO A 212 68.38 81.83 32.95
CA PRO A 212 67.37 80.88 32.42
C PRO A 212 66.78 79.87 33.46
N MET A 213 65.97 78.92 32.96
CA MET A 213 65.85 77.49 33.32
C MET A 213 65.32 76.97 34.69
N GLU A 214 64.51 75.91 34.51
CA GLU A 214 64.36 74.66 35.27
C GLU A 214 63.28 74.49 36.37
N ILE A 215 62.50 73.40 36.12
CA ILE A 215 61.50 72.63 36.91
C ILE A 215 60.09 73.23 37.03
#